data_AF-A0A2E6TKH3-F1
#
_entry.id   AF-A0A2E6TKH3-F1
#
_cell.length_a   1.000
_cell.length_b   1.000
_cell.length_c   1.000
_cell.angle_alpha   90.00
_cell.angle_beta   90.00
_cell.angle_gamma   90.00
#
_symmetry.space_group_name_H-M   'P 1'
#
loop_
_entity.id
_entity.type
_entity.pdbx_description
1 polymer ?
#
loop_
_entity_poly.entity_id
_entity_poly.type
_entity_poly.pdbx_seq_one_letter_code
_entity_poly.pdbx_strand_id
1 'polypeptide(L)'
;RGIQRGGFGHTNPAWPIRHEDKLYWQGGAGVLYVIDLNKPFSPDALSWVATDPVGASWTFGAPAIDETGIYVRSQRDLVRITP
;
A
#
# COMPACT_ATOMS: atom_id res chain seq x y z
N ARG A 1 -25.04 -5.15 9.47
CA ARG A 1 -24.29 -6.41 9.72
C ARG A 1 -23.23 -6.50 8.62
N GLY A 2 -22.14 -5.72 8.69
CA GLY A 2 -20.98 -5.96 9.55
C GLY A 2 -20.04 -6.92 8.81
N ILE A 3 -19.09 -6.39 8.01
CA ILE A 3 -18.06 -7.21 7.34
C ILE A 3 -17.26 -7.89 8.46
N GLN A 4 -17.39 -9.22 8.55
CA GLN A 4 -16.65 -10.03 9.49
C GLN A 4 -15.17 -10.02 9.09
N ARG A 5 -14.34 -9.34 9.89
CA ARG A 5 -12.88 -9.36 9.79
C ARG A 5 -12.38 -10.74 10.22
N GLY A 6 -12.39 -11.69 9.29
CA GLY A 6 -11.94 -13.06 9.52
C GLY A 6 -10.43 -13.20 9.32
N GLY A 7 -9.78 -13.78 10.33
CA GLY A 7 -8.64 -14.67 10.15
C GLY A 7 -7.26 -14.04 9.91
N PHE A 8 -6.32 -14.33 10.81
CA PHE A 8 -4.89 -14.37 10.52
C PHE A 8 -4.68 -15.02 9.13
N GLY A 9 -4.26 -14.23 8.13
CA GLY A 9 -4.04 -14.70 6.75
C GLY A 9 -4.94 -14.09 5.68
N HIS A 10 -5.94 -13.27 6.02
CA HIS A 10 -6.62 -12.44 5.02
C HIS A 10 -5.81 -11.17 4.82
N THR A 11 -5.25 -11.01 3.61
CA THR A 11 -5.02 -9.71 3.00
C THR A 11 -6.33 -8.96 3.01
N ASN A 12 -6.63 -8.28 4.12
CA ASN A 12 -7.69 -7.29 4.15
C ASN A 12 -7.18 -6.23 3.17
N PRO A 13 -7.72 -6.13 1.93
CA PRO A 13 -7.21 -5.16 0.98
C PRO A 13 -7.27 -3.83 1.70
N ALA A 14 -6.09 -3.25 1.94
CA ALA A 14 -6.03 -2.01 2.65
C ALA A 14 -6.86 -1.01 1.85
N TRP A 15 -7.73 -0.26 2.52
CA TRP A 15 -8.38 0.85 1.83
C TRP A 15 -7.29 1.75 1.27
N PRO A 16 -7.36 2.10 -0.03
CA PRO A 16 -6.37 2.97 -0.62
C PRO A 16 -6.40 4.31 0.10
N ILE A 17 -5.22 4.87 0.36
CA ILE A 17 -5.05 6.16 1.01
C ILE A 17 -4.81 7.20 -0.07
N ARG A 18 -5.63 8.24 -0.08
CA ARG A 18 -5.36 9.42 -0.90
C ARG A 18 -4.44 10.35 -0.12
N HIS A 19 -3.37 10.78 -0.75
CA HIS A 19 -2.53 11.86 -0.28
C HIS A 19 -2.22 12.75 -1.49
N GLU A 20 -2.69 13.99 -1.43
CA GLU A 20 -2.62 14.95 -2.54
C GLU A 20 -3.25 14.41 -3.85
N ASP A 21 -2.44 14.36 -4.90
CA ASP A 21 -2.77 13.91 -6.25
C ASP A 21 -2.47 12.41 -6.47
N LYS A 22 -2.13 11.69 -5.41
CA LYS A 22 -1.81 10.27 -5.47
C LYS A 22 -2.77 9.43 -4.63
N LEU A 23 -3.04 8.24 -5.11
CA LEU A 23 -3.72 7.18 -4.38
C LEU A 23 -2.75 6.03 -4.14
N TYR A 24 -2.54 5.71 -2.88
CA TYR A 24 -1.61 4.69 -2.41
C TYR A 24 -2.40 3.45 -2.00
N TRP A 25 -2.14 2.32 -2.67
CA TRP A 25 -2.87 1.10 -2.40
C TRP A 25 -1.92 -0.05 -2.06
N GLN A 26 -2.00 -0.52 -0.82
CA GLN A 26 -1.16 -1.62 -0.35
C GLN A 26 -1.73 -2.96 -0.85
N GLY A 27 -0.99 -3.60 -1.74
CA GLY A 27 -1.23 -4.96 -2.19
C GLY A 27 -0.77 -6.00 -1.18
N GLY A 28 -1.21 -7.25 -1.36
CA GLY A 28 -0.94 -8.33 -0.42
C GLY A 28 0.52 -8.74 -0.28
N ALA A 29 1.32 -8.67 -1.34
CA ALA A 29 2.64 -9.28 -1.39
C ALA A 29 3.80 -8.28 -1.25
N GLY A 30 3.67 -7.28 -0.37
CA GLY A 30 4.75 -6.30 -0.20
C GLY A 30 4.91 -5.36 -1.39
N VAL A 31 3.80 -5.03 -2.06
CA VAL A 31 3.76 -4.08 -3.17
C VAL A 31 2.85 -2.92 -2.78
N LEU A 32 3.38 -1.71 -2.89
CA LEU A 32 2.61 -0.48 -2.77
C LEU A 32 2.34 0.07 -4.17
N TYR A 33 1.08 0.04 -4.61
CA TYR A 33 0.66 0.70 -5.83
C TYR A 33 0.52 2.20 -5.59
N VAL A 34 0.96 3.00 -6.56
CA VAL A 34 0.84 4.45 -6.57
C VAL A 34 0.08 4.83 -7.84
N ILE A 35 -1.06 5.48 -7.67
CA ILE A 35 -1.95 5.86 -8.77
C ILE A 35 -2.02 7.38 -8.84
N ASP A 36 -1.63 7.93 -9.99
CA ASP A 36 -1.70 9.36 -10.31
C ASP A 36 -3.15 9.75 -10.63
N LEU A 37 -3.74 10.61 -9.79
CA LEU A 37 -5.13 11.06 -9.90
C LEU A 37 -5.30 12.22 -10.89
N ASN A 38 -4.22 12.78 -11.42
CA ASN A 38 -4.27 13.82 -12.46
C ASN A 38 -4.37 13.23 -13.87
N LYS A 39 -4.18 11.92 -14.02
CA LYS A 39 -4.30 11.21 -15.30
C LYS A 39 -5.61 10.42 -15.35
N PRO A 40 -6.18 10.20 -16.56
CA PRO A 40 -7.19 9.18 -16.74
C PRO A 40 -6.67 7.82 -16.26
N PHE A 41 -7.54 6.98 -15.71
CA PHE A 41 -7.13 5.65 -15.25
C PHE A 41 -6.64 4.81 -16.44
N SER A 42 -5.34 4.62 -16.51
CA SER A 42 -4.61 3.91 -17.56
C SER A 42 -3.31 3.33 -16.98
N PRO A 43 -2.60 2.46 -17.72
CA PRO A 43 -1.28 1.99 -17.30
C PRO A 43 -0.29 3.12 -16.99
N ASP A 44 -0.36 4.26 -17.68
CA ASP A 44 0.52 5.42 -17.49
C ASP A 44 0.26 6.18 -16.17
N ALA A 45 -0.91 5.95 -15.55
CA ALA A 45 -1.27 6.48 -14.25
C ALA A 45 -0.82 5.57 -13.10
N LEU A 46 -0.35 4.35 -13.39
CA LEU A 46 -0.03 3.33 -12.41
C LEU A 46 1.48 3.12 -12.30
N SER A 47 2.01 3.29 -11.10
CA SER A 47 3.34 2.83 -10.73
C SER A 47 3.27 2.00 -9.45
N TRP A 48 4.38 1.36 -9.08
CA TRP A 48 4.44 0.55 -7.87
C TRP A 48 5.84 0.57 -7.27
N VAL A 49 5.90 0.31 -5.97
CA VAL A 49 7.14 0.19 -5.21
C VAL A 49 7.10 -1.14 -4.44
N ALA A 50 8.19 -1.93 -4.53
CA ALA A 50 8.36 -3.09 -3.67
C ALA A 50 8.79 -2.64 -2.28
N THR A 51 8.04 -3.07 -1.26
CA THR A 51 8.36 -2.84 0.15
C THR A 51 9.27 -3.92 0.72
N ASP A 52 9.40 -5.05 0.01
CA ASP A 52 10.37 -6.11 0.26
C ASP A 52 10.95 -6.59 -1.08
N PRO A 53 12.21 -6.26 -1.42
CA PRO A 53 12.83 -6.67 -2.68
C PRO A 53 13.07 -8.19 -2.77
N VAL A 54 13.04 -8.91 -1.64
CA VAL A 54 13.26 -10.37 -1.59
C VAL A 54 11.93 -11.14 -1.61
N GLY A 55 10.79 -10.45 -1.50
CA GLY A 55 9.45 -11.03 -1.68
C GLY A 55 9.02 -12.02 -0.60
N ALA A 56 9.49 -11.86 0.63
CA ALA A 56 9.29 -12.81 1.73
C ALA A 56 8.47 -12.24 2.90
N SER A 57 7.88 -11.05 2.73
CA SER A 57 7.14 -10.35 3.78
C SER A 57 5.78 -9.86 3.30
N TRP A 58 4.72 -10.31 3.96
CA TRP A 58 3.36 -9.80 3.76
C TRP A 58 3.22 -8.42 4.40
N THR A 59 2.41 -7.57 3.77
CA THR A 59 2.10 -6.23 4.27
C THR A 59 0.67 -6.15 4.82
N PHE A 60 0.48 -5.34 5.84
CA PHE A 60 -0.76 -5.27 6.58
C PHE A 60 -1.29 -3.84 6.69
N GLY A 61 -2.58 -3.69 6.41
CA GLY A 61 -3.28 -2.43 6.61
C GLY A 61 -2.85 -1.33 5.65
N ALA A 62 -3.40 -0.15 5.86
CA ALA A 62 -3.10 1.04 5.06
C ALA A 62 -1.71 1.59 5.41
N PRO A 63 -1.00 2.17 4.43
CA PRO A 63 0.21 2.92 4.72
C PRO A 63 -0.12 4.17 5.55
N ALA A 64 0.78 4.57 6.44
CA ALA A 64 0.77 5.90 7.02
C ALA A 64 1.62 6.83 6.14
N ILE A 65 1.17 8.05 5.90
CA ILE A 65 1.80 8.98 4.96
C ILE A 65 1.87 10.36 5.60
N ASP A 66 3.05 10.97 5.56
CA ASP A 66 3.30 12.36 5.91
C ASP A 66 4.32 13.00 4.97
N GLU A 67 4.69 14.24 5.24
CA GLU A 67 5.65 15.03 4.45
C GLU A 67 7.05 14.39 4.38
N THR A 68 7.38 13.50 5.31
CA THR A 68 8.70 12.88 5.45
C THR A 68 8.76 11.49 4.82
N GLY A 69 7.62 10.85 4.53
CA GLY A 69 7.58 9.63 3.75
C GLY A 69 6.33 8.77 3.95
N ILE A 70 6.41 7.58 3.35
CA ILE A 70 5.36 6.57 3.38
C ILE A 70 5.82 5.39 4.24
N TYR A 71 5.01 5.01 5.20
CA TYR A 71 5.32 3.97 6.18
C TYR A 71 4.40 2.78 5.99
N VAL A 72 4.99 1.64 5.64
CA VAL A 72 4.27 0.39 5.39
C VAL A 72 4.62 -0.62 6.47
N ARG A 73 3.59 -1.17 7.12
CA ARG A 73 3.77 -2.26 8.09
C ARG A 73 3.84 -3.59 7.35
N SER A 74 4.97 -4.29 7.49
CA SER A 74 5.13 -5.67 7.06
C SER A 74 5.08 -6.64 8.24
N GLN A 75 5.12 -7.94 7.95
CA GLN A 75 5.20 -9.00 8.95
C GLN A 75 6.48 -8.93 9.78
N ARG A 76 7.55 -8.44 9.16
CA ARG A 76 8.88 -8.38 9.77
C ARG A 76 9.14 -6.99 10.36
N ASP A 77 8.86 -5.95 9.58
CA ASP A 77 9.41 -4.62 9.82
C ASP A 77 8.40 -3.50 9.59
N LEU A 78 8.75 -2.29 10.05
CA LEU A 78 8.16 -1.04 9.56
C LEU A 78 9.07 -0.51 8.45
N VAL A 79 8.57 -0.50 7.22
CA VAL A 79 9.33 -0.05 6.04
C VAL A 79 9.01 1.42 5.79
N ARG A 80 10.03 2.25 5.61
CA ARG A 80 9.89 3.64 5.18
C ARG A 80 10.30 3.77 3.71
N ILE A 81 9.42 4.36 2.90
CA ILE A 81 9.65 4.69 1.50
C ILE A 81 9.72 6.21 1.40
N THR A 82 10.81 6.72 0.85
CA THR A 82 10.97 8.15 0.57
C THR A 82 10.29 8.48 -0.77
N PRO A 83 9.54 9.59 -0.90
CA PRO A 83 8.82 9.95 -2.12
C PRO A 83 9.69 10.14 -3.36
#